data_AF-A0A0F9LLV2-F1
#
_entry.id   AF-A0A0F9LLV2-F1
#
_cell.length_a   1.000
_cell.length_b   1.000
_cell.length_c   1.000
_cell.angle_alpha   90.00
_cell.angle_beta   90.00
_cell.angle_gamma   90.00
#
_symmetry.space_group_name_H-M   'P 1'
#
loop_
_entity.id
_entity.type
_entity.pdbx_description
1 polymer ?
#
loop_
_entity_poly.entity_id
_entity_poly.type
_entity_poly.pdbx_seq_one_letter_code
_entity_poly.pdbx_strand_id
1 'polypeptide(L)'
;MGKNSKKKLVFSVKANHCIIRGVVKKLQDDNKIDLVVHDPTQDFFELETIPQFLEDIDLLVVKVRNDCSIDLLHLAKIYKIPTLHNFDVVSTCKNKISLDYTLRKIFNDNSKKLSKFMLPKSWNHSLMDVSRFKKWASTRLPIVIKSHNQHDKYNRFNFLVQKIDEVDKFCEKYKNFLYYDVYVQKFIECDGFERKIYVIGDKVFGIIRENPIYIYLREKPKN
;
A
#
# COMPACT_ATOMS: atom_id res chain seq x y z
N MET A 1 8.34 40.36 -21.94
CA MET A 1 7.16 39.52 -21.66
C MET A 1 7.65 38.10 -21.38
N GLY A 2 7.78 37.71 -20.11
CA GLY A 2 8.22 36.35 -19.77
C GLY A 2 7.08 35.37 -20.03
N LYS A 3 7.33 34.29 -20.77
CA LYS A 3 6.38 33.17 -20.91
C LYS A 3 6.05 32.69 -19.49
N ASN A 4 4.81 32.89 -19.04
CA ASN A 4 4.24 32.05 -17.98
C ASN A 4 4.07 30.65 -18.60
N SER A 5 5.15 29.87 -18.65
CA SER A 5 5.05 28.46 -19.06
C SER A 5 4.27 27.74 -17.99
N LYS A 6 3.02 27.37 -18.30
CA LYS A 6 2.23 26.48 -17.45
C LYS A 6 3.04 25.23 -17.15
N LYS A 7 2.89 24.70 -15.94
CA LYS A 7 3.53 23.46 -15.53
C LYS A 7 2.73 22.28 -16.07
N LYS A 8 3.38 21.41 -16.86
CA LYS A 8 2.73 20.25 -17.46
C LYS A 8 2.58 19.16 -16.40
N LEU A 9 1.33 18.87 -16.05
CA LEU A 9 0.94 17.86 -15.10
C LEU A 9 0.24 16.72 -15.84
N VAL A 10 0.83 15.53 -15.81
CA VAL A 10 0.14 14.33 -16.26
C VAL A 10 -0.51 13.66 -15.06
N PHE A 11 -1.82 13.48 -15.13
CA PHE A 11 -2.60 12.79 -14.10
C PHE A 11 -3.15 11.47 -14.66
N SER A 12 -2.40 10.40 -14.43
CA SER A 12 -2.76 9.04 -14.88
C SER A 12 -3.64 8.36 -13.83
N VAL A 13 -4.93 8.19 -14.12
CA VAL A 13 -5.98 7.89 -13.14
C VAL A 13 -7.12 7.07 -13.71
N LYS A 14 -7.90 6.43 -12.84
CA LYS A 14 -9.23 5.94 -13.23
C LYS A 14 -10.22 7.11 -13.29
N ALA A 15 -10.50 7.64 -14.47
CA ALA A 15 -11.20 8.91 -14.67
C ALA A 15 -12.65 8.91 -14.14
N ASN A 16 -13.29 7.74 -14.06
CA ASN A 16 -14.67 7.65 -13.57
C ASN A 16 -14.83 7.74 -12.03
N HIS A 17 -13.75 7.73 -11.26
CA HIS A 17 -13.80 7.79 -9.80
C HIS A 17 -14.24 9.19 -9.31
N CYS A 18 -15.23 9.28 -8.42
CA CYS A 18 -15.84 10.55 -7.99
C CYS A 18 -14.83 11.54 -7.38
N ILE A 19 -13.95 11.07 -6.49
CA ILE A 19 -12.88 11.89 -5.90
C ILE A 19 -11.92 12.40 -6.99
N ILE A 20 -11.56 11.56 -7.97
CA ILE A 20 -10.66 11.93 -9.06
C ILE A 20 -11.27 13.02 -9.92
N ARG A 21 -12.56 12.91 -10.28
CA ARG A 21 -13.29 13.96 -11.01
C ARG A 21 -13.24 15.31 -10.29
N GLY A 22 -13.42 15.30 -8.97
CA GLY A 22 -13.31 16.52 -8.16
C GLY A 22 -11.90 17.13 -8.17
N VAL A 23 -10.86 16.30 -8.15
CA VAL A 23 -9.46 16.76 -8.24
C VAL A 23 -9.15 17.28 -9.65
N VAL A 24 -9.56 16.56 -10.70
CA VAL A 24 -9.38 16.98 -12.09
C VAL A 24 -9.99 18.37 -12.33
N LYS A 25 -11.23 18.59 -11.91
CA LYS A 25 -11.88 19.90 -12.04
C LYS A 25 -11.06 21.02 -11.37
N LYS A 26 -10.62 20.81 -10.12
CA LYS A 26 -9.79 21.78 -9.40
C LYS A 26 -8.47 22.10 -10.09
N LEU A 27 -7.85 21.10 -10.73
CA LEU A 27 -6.60 21.28 -11.47
C LEU A 27 -6.81 21.97 -12.82
N GLN A 28 -7.92 21.72 -13.49
CA GLN A 28 -8.30 22.39 -14.74
C GLN A 28 -8.60 23.88 -14.52
N ASP A 29 -9.16 24.23 -13.36
CA ASP A 29 -9.46 25.61 -12.99
C ASP A 29 -8.20 26.43 -12.61
N ASP A 30 -7.03 25.78 -12.45
CA ASP A 30 -5.77 26.44 -12.11
C ASP A 30 -5.02 26.91 -13.37
N ASN A 31 -4.84 28.23 -13.50
CA ASN A 31 -4.20 28.85 -14.66
C ASN A 31 -2.69 28.58 -14.78
N LYS A 32 -2.06 28.00 -13.75
CA LYS A 32 -0.63 27.65 -13.74
C LYS A 32 -0.37 26.22 -14.23
N ILE A 33 -1.41 25.42 -14.39
CA ILE A 33 -1.29 23.99 -14.70
C ILE A 33 -1.78 23.75 -16.13
N ASP A 34 -0.97 23.01 -16.89
CA ASP A 34 -1.38 22.37 -18.13
C ASP A 34 -1.64 20.89 -17.81
N LEU A 35 -2.93 20.54 -17.65
CA LEU A 35 -3.34 19.23 -17.17
C LEU A 35 -3.62 18.29 -18.34
N VAL A 36 -2.89 17.18 -18.38
CA VAL A 36 -3.19 16.02 -19.22
C VAL A 36 -3.77 14.93 -18.34
N VAL A 37 -5.02 14.53 -18.58
CA VAL A 37 -5.65 13.40 -17.89
C VAL A 37 -5.53 12.16 -18.76
N HIS A 38 -5.00 11.09 -18.21
CA HIS A 38 -4.83 9.81 -18.89
C HIS A 38 -5.49 8.70 -18.09
N ASP A 39 -6.25 7.81 -18.74
CA ASP A 39 -6.86 6.64 -18.10
C ASP A 39 -6.36 5.34 -18.74
N PRO A 40 -5.40 4.64 -18.10
CA PRO A 40 -4.84 3.40 -18.65
C PRO A 40 -5.81 2.22 -18.64
N THR A 41 -7.04 2.41 -18.19
CA THR A 41 -8.10 1.39 -18.33
C THR A 41 -8.90 1.55 -19.60
N GLN A 42 -8.74 2.68 -20.31
CA GLN A 42 -9.41 2.99 -21.57
C GLN A 42 -8.40 3.18 -22.71
N ASP A 43 -7.24 3.73 -22.40
CA ASP A 43 -6.17 4.02 -23.35
C ASP A 43 -4.89 3.29 -22.93
N PHE A 44 -4.51 2.26 -23.67
CA PHE A 44 -3.36 1.43 -23.29
C PHE A 44 -2.06 2.12 -23.68
N PHE A 45 -1.07 2.05 -22.80
CA PHE A 45 0.26 2.50 -23.17
C PHE A 45 0.93 1.52 -24.13
N GLU A 46 1.40 2.06 -25.24
CA GLU A 46 2.35 1.38 -26.12
C GLU A 46 3.77 1.65 -25.63
N LEU A 47 4.51 0.58 -25.31
CA LEU A 47 5.82 0.69 -24.66
C LEU A 47 6.85 1.47 -25.50
N GLU A 48 6.73 1.42 -26.83
CA GLU A 48 7.62 2.11 -27.76
C GLU A 48 7.41 3.64 -27.78
N THR A 49 6.18 4.09 -27.50
CA THR A 49 5.78 5.51 -27.61
C THR A 49 5.62 6.21 -26.26
N ILE A 50 5.72 5.45 -25.16
CA ILE A 50 5.74 5.95 -23.79
C ILE A 50 6.74 7.11 -23.57
N PRO A 51 7.99 7.06 -24.06
CA PRO A 51 8.95 8.13 -23.79
C PRO A 51 8.49 9.49 -24.33
N GLN A 52 7.84 9.50 -25.49
CA GLN A 52 7.27 10.68 -26.13
C GLN A 52 6.05 11.20 -25.35
N PHE A 53 5.19 10.30 -24.87
CA PHE A 53 4.09 10.68 -23.97
C PHE A 53 4.62 11.37 -22.70
N LEU A 54 5.78 10.92 -22.22
CA LEU A 54 6.42 11.40 -21.03
C LEU A 54 7.28 12.67 -21.20
N GLU A 55 7.38 13.17 -22.43
CA GLU A 55 8.20 14.33 -22.76
C GLU A 55 7.66 15.63 -22.14
N ASP A 56 8.57 16.47 -21.65
CA ASP A 56 8.30 17.78 -21.04
C ASP A 56 7.34 17.78 -19.85
N ILE A 57 7.20 16.66 -19.14
CA ILE A 57 6.38 16.58 -17.93
C ILE A 57 7.11 17.18 -16.73
N ASP A 58 6.48 18.15 -16.05
CA ASP A 58 6.98 18.68 -14.77
C ASP A 58 6.60 17.77 -13.58
N LEU A 59 5.45 17.09 -13.64
CA LEU A 59 4.98 16.18 -12.60
C LEU A 59 4.04 15.10 -13.18
N LEU A 60 4.27 13.85 -12.78
CA LEU A 60 3.36 12.74 -13.02
C LEU A 60 2.67 12.31 -11.71
N VAL A 61 1.34 12.29 -11.71
CA VAL A 61 0.54 11.77 -10.60
C VAL A 61 -0.15 10.49 -11.05
N VAL A 62 0.02 9.41 -10.29
CA VAL A 62 -0.50 8.08 -10.65
C VAL A 62 -1.52 7.59 -9.62
N LYS A 63 -2.78 7.41 -10.02
CA LYS A 63 -3.90 6.91 -9.20
C LYS A 63 -4.83 5.98 -10.00
N VAL A 64 -4.26 4.97 -10.65
CA VAL A 64 -5.00 4.03 -11.50
C VAL A 64 -5.46 2.81 -10.69
N ARG A 65 -4.60 1.79 -10.54
CA ARG A 65 -4.78 0.56 -9.75
C ARG A 65 -3.51 -0.29 -9.75
N ASN A 66 -3.29 -1.03 -8.66
CA ASN A 66 -2.42 -2.21 -8.56
C ASN A 66 -1.03 -2.04 -9.23
N ASP A 67 -0.58 -3.04 -9.98
CA ASP A 67 0.74 -3.11 -10.61
C ASP A 67 0.92 -2.09 -11.73
N CYS A 68 -0.14 -1.77 -12.48
CA CYS A 68 -0.09 -0.69 -13.48
C CYS A 68 0.40 0.64 -12.88
N SER A 69 0.00 0.97 -11.65
CA SER A 69 0.54 2.16 -10.97
C SER A 69 2.03 2.02 -10.60
N ILE A 70 2.49 0.81 -10.29
CA ILE A 70 3.90 0.54 -10.00
C ILE A 70 4.72 0.65 -11.29
N ASP A 71 4.24 0.10 -12.40
CA ASP A 71 4.94 0.10 -13.69
C ASP A 71 5.15 1.54 -14.18
N LEU A 72 4.12 2.39 -14.11
CA LEU A 72 4.23 3.80 -14.49
C LEU A 72 5.15 4.59 -13.57
N LEU A 73 5.15 4.31 -12.27
CA LEU A 73 6.06 4.96 -11.32
C LEU A 73 7.51 4.50 -11.55
N HIS A 74 7.71 3.22 -11.89
CA HIS A 74 9.02 2.68 -12.17
C HIS A 74 9.60 3.28 -13.45
N LEU A 75 8.78 3.36 -14.49
CA LEU A 75 9.08 4.06 -15.72
C LEU A 75 9.45 5.53 -15.46
N ALA A 76 8.65 6.26 -14.69
CA ALA A 76 8.97 7.63 -14.31
C ALA A 76 10.31 7.74 -13.56
N LYS A 77 10.66 6.74 -12.74
CA LYS A 77 11.97 6.66 -12.08
C LYS A 77 13.11 6.49 -13.08
N ILE A 78 12.95 5.65 -14.11
CA ILE A 78 13.94 5.44 -15.19
C ILE A 78 14.21 6.77 -15.94
N TYR A 79 13.15 7.49 -16.29
CA TYR A 79 13.23 8.76 -17.02
C TYR A 79 13.42 10.00 -16.13
N LYS A 80 13.61 9.81 -14.81
CA LYS A 80 13.81 10.88 -13.82
C LYS A 80 12.69 11.92 -13.77
N ILE A 81 11.46 11.49 -14.02
CA ILE A 81 10.27 12.34 -13.98
C ILE A 81 9.79 12.45 -12.53
N PRO A 82 9.57 13.67 -12.01
CA PRO A 82 9.00 13.86 -10.68
C PRO A 82 7.62 13.21 -10.55
N THR A 83 7.36 12.55 -9.42
CA THR A 83 6.11 11.82 -9.19
C THR A 83 5.52 12.06 -7.81
N LEU A 84 4.18 11.98 -7.72
CA LEU A 84 3.45 11.99 -6.45
C LEU A 84 2.52 10.76 -6.35
N HIS A 85 2.79 9.76 -5.50
CA HIS A 85 4.03 9.53 -4.73
C HIS A 85 5.12 8.92 -5.61
N ASN A 86 6.38 8.95 -5.16
CA ASN A 86 7.46 8.28 -5.88
C ASN A 86 7.40 6.75 -5.79
N PHE A 87 8.07 6.08 -6.73
CA PHE A 87 8.13 4.62 -6.83
C PHE A 87 8.55 3.95 -5.51
N ASP A 88 9.62 4.42 -4.87
CA ASP A 88 10.19 3.77 -3.70
C ASP A 88 9.23 3.82 -2.50
N VAL A 89 8.52 4.95 -2.32
CA VAL A 89 7.47 5.10 -1.31
C VAL A 89 6.33 4.13 -1.57
N VAL A 90 5.79 4.10 -2.79
CA VAL A 90 4.65 3.23 -3.10
C VAL A 90 5.03 1.75 -2.99
N SER A 91 6.21 1.37 -3.49
CA SER A 91 6.76 0.01 -3.41
C SER A 91 6.93 -0.43 -1.95
N THR A 92 7.54 0.43 -1.12
CA THR A 92 7.71 0.17 0.32
C THR A 92 6.37 0.01 1.03
N CYS A 93 5.42 0.93 0.82
CA CYS A 93 4.12 0.90 1.50
C CYS A 93 3.24 -0.28 1.04
N LYS A 94 3.38 -0.77 -0.19
CA LYS A 94 2.63 -1.91 -0.72
C LYS A 94 3.07 -3.25 -0.10
N ASN A 95 4.31 -3.36 0.37
CA ASN A 95 4.87 -4.55 0.98
C ASN A 95 4.96 -4.41 2.50
N LYS A 96 4.18 -5.21 3.26
CA LYS A 96 4.16 -5.16 4.73
C LYS A 96 5.51 -5.46 5.37
N ILE A 97 6.32 -6.34 4.78
CA ILE A 97 7.64 -6.70 5.32
C ILE A 97 8.60 -5.52 5.14
N SER A 98 8.67 -4.96 3.92
CA SER A 98 9.51 -3.78 3.65
C SER A 98 9.11 -2.59 4.52
N LEU A 99 7.81 -2.31 4.62
CA LEU A 99 7.28 -1.25 5.48
C LEU A 99 7.64 -1.47 6.96
N ASP A 100 7.52 -2.69 7.48
CA ASP A 100 7.86 -3.01 8.87
C ASP A 100 9.35 -2.75 9.15
N TYR A 101 10.26 -3.18 8.27
CA TYR A 101 11.69 -2.87 8.39
C TYR A 101 11.97 -1.35 8.34
N THR A 102 11.36 -0.63 7.41
CA THR A 102 11.51 0.83 7.32
C THR A 102 11.03 1.52 8.61
N LEU A 103 9.88 1.12 9.15
CA LEU A 103 9.36 1.66 10.40
C LEU A 103 10.27 1.34 11.58
N ARG A 104 10.76 0.10 11.70
CA ARG A 104 11.70 -0.28 12.76
C ARG A 104 12.98 0.56 12.72
N LYS A 105 13.54 0.78 11.52
CA LYS A 105 14.70 1.66 11.36
C LYS A 105 14.39 3.08 11.85
N ILE A 106 13.27 3.66 11.43
CA ILE A 106 12.85 5.02 11.86
C ILE A 106 12.66 5.08 13.38
N PHE A 107 12.02 4.07 13.99
CA PHE A 107 11.81 4.00 15.43
C PHE A 107 13.13 3.90 16.21
N ASN A 108 14.09 3.14 15.72
CA ASN A 108 15.41 3.04 16.32
C ASN A 108 16.17 4.36 16.23
N ASP A 109 16.22 4.96 15.03
CA ASP A 109 16.92 6.22 14.75
C ASP A 109 16.28 7.41 15.52
N ASN A 110 15.01 7.30 15.93
CA ASN A 110 14.24 8.37 16.60
C ASN A 110 13.63 7.93 17.95
N SER A 111 14.25 6.96 18.63
CA SER A 111 13.70 6.29 19.81
C SER A 111 13.20 7.24 20.91
N LYS A 112 13.93 8.32 21.20
CA LYS A 112 13.52 9.34 22.18
C LYS A 112 12.20 10.03 21.80
N LYS A 113 12.07 10.45 20.54
CA LYS A 113 10.90 11.18 20.03
C LYS A 113 9.68 10.27 19.89
N LEU A 114 9.90 8.98 19.61
CA LEU A 114 8.84 8.01 19.35
C LEU A 114 8.55 7.08 20.55
N SER A 115 9.05 7.41 21.73
CA SER A 115 8.93 6.60 22.96
C SER A 115 7.50 6.25 23.38
N LYS A 116 6.51 7.05 22.95
CA LYS A 116 5.09 6.82 23.21
C LYS A 116 4.41 5.89 22.20
N PHE A 117 5.09 5.54 21.12
CA PHE A 117 4.55 4.69 20.07
C PHE A 117 5.14 3.28 20.18
N MET A 118 4.36 2.29 19.77
CA MET A 118 4.82 0.91 19.72
C MET A 118 4.57 0.30 18.35
N LEU A 119 5.58 -0.41 17.85
CA LEU A 119 5.39 -1.34 16.74
C LEU A 119 5.06 -2.72 17.29
N PRO A 120 4.12 -3.46 16.69
CA PRO A 120 3.84 -4.82 17.10
C PRO A 120 5.05 -5.72 16.87
N LYS A 121 5.15 -6.80 17.66
CA LYS A 121 6.08 -7.88 17.36
C LYS A 121 5.63 -8.56 16.06
N SER A 122 6.55 -8.69 15.12
CA SER A 122 6.30 -9.29 13.82
C SER A 122 7.50 -10.11 13.35
N TRP A 123 7.25 -10.99 12.40
CA TRP A 123 8.20 -11.95 11.84
C TRP A 123 7.89 -12.19 10.36
N ASN A 124 8.89 -12.56 9.57
CA ASN A 124 8.70 -13.17 8.25
C ASN A 124 9.03 -14.67 8.35
N HIS A 125 8.23 -15.52 7.71
CA HIS A 125 8.49 -16.96 7.70
C HIS A 125 7.90 -17.60 6.45
N SER A 126 8.57 -18.63 5.93
CA SER A 126 8.02 -19.53 4.90
C SER A 126 7.14 -20.61 5.54
N LEU A 127 6.01 -20.92 4.93
CA LEU A 127 5.13 -22.02 5.36
C LEU A 127 5.37 -23.33 4.59
N MET A 128 6.46 -23.41 3.83
CA MET A 128 6.83 -24.64 3.10
C MET A 128 7.09 -25.82 4.05
N ASP A 129 7.73 -25.57 5.20
CA ASP A 129 7.90 -26.56 6.27
C ASP A 129 6.93 -26.25 7.41
N VAL A 130 5.71 -26.79 7.29
CA VAL A 130 4.62 -26.57 8.24
C VAL A 130 4.99 -27.08 9.64
N SER A 131 5.71 -28.20 9.75
CA SER A 131 6.14 -28.76 11.04
C SER A 131 7.09 -27.83 11.78
N ARG A 132 8.10 -27.28 11.08
CA ARG A 132 8.99 -26.27 11.65
C ARG A 132 8.25 -25.00 12.03
N PHE A 133 7.36 -24.52 11.17
CA PHE A 133 6.54 -23.35 11.48
C PHE A 133 5.68 -23.59 12.73
N LYS A 134 5.04 -24.75 12.86
CA LYS A 134 4.22 -25.10 14.03
C LYS A 134 5.04 -25.16 15.32
N LYS A 135 6.24 -25.76 15.28
CA LYS A 135 7.16 -25.76 16.42
C LYS A 135 7.56 -24.35 16.85
N TRP A 136 7.76 -23.44 15.90
CA TRP A 136 8.05 -22.04 16.18
C TRP A 136 6.83 -21.28 16.73
N ALA A 137 5.66 -21.49 16.14
CA ALA A 137 4.43 -20.78 16.47
C ALA A 137 3.86 -21.17 17.85
N SER A 138 4.07 -22.42 18.31
CA SER A 138 3.48 -22.96 19.54
C SER A 138 3.78 -22.14 20.81
N THR A 139 4.91 -21.43 20.83
CA THR A 139 5.34 -20.59 21.96
C THR A 139 4.98 -19.10 21.78
N ARG A 140 4.24 -18.75 20.72
CA ARG A 140 4.00 -17.35 20.30
C ARG A 140 2.53 -17.02 20.07
N LEU A 141 1.63 -18.00 20.18
CA LEU A 141 0.20 -17.79 20.01
C LEU A 141 -0.36 -16.82 21.08
N PRO A 142 -1.41 -16.03 20.75
CA PRO A 142 -2.05 -15.92 19.44
C PRO A 142 -1.25 -15.06 18.43
N ILE A 143 -1.26 -15.46 17.16
CA ILE A 143 -0.61 -14.76 16.04
C ILE A 143 -1.59 -14.51 14.90
N VAL A 144 -1.28 -13.51 14.08
CA VAL A 144 -2.00 -13.22 12.83
C VAL A 144 -1.06 -13.45 11.65
N ILE A 145 -1.43 -14.36 10.75
CA ILE A 145 -0.73 -14.60 9.49
C ILE A 145 -1.34 -13.71 8.42
N LYS A 146 -0.50 -12.94 7.71
CA LYS A 146 -0.92 -11.97 6.70
C LYS A 146 -0.11 -12.15 5.42
N SER A 147 -0.72 -11.82 4.29
CA SER A 147 0.01 -11.69 3.03
C SER A 147 1.00 -10.51 3.10
N HIS A 148 2.15 -10.60 2.42
CA HIS A 148 3.09 -9.48 2.36
C HIS A 148 2.54 -8.33 1.51
N ASN A 149 1.85 -8.61 0.39
CA ASN A 149 1.27 -7.58 -0.48
C ASN A 149 -0.08 -7.06 0.09
N GLN A 150 -0.20 -5.74 0.24
CA GLN A 150 -1.39 -5.10 0.84
C GLN A 150 -2.61 -5.02 -0.07
N HIS A 151 -2.42 -4.95 -1.40
CA HIS A 151 -3.47 -4.55 -2.34
C HIS A 151 -3.81 -5.58 -3.41
N ASP A 152 -3.15 -6.72 -3.41
CA ASP A 152 -3.52 -7.83 -4.29
C ASP A 152 -4.78 -8.53 -3.76
N LYS A 153 -5.91 -8.34 -4.44
CA LYS A 153 -7.20 -8.92 -4.02
C LYS A 153 -7.20 -10.45 -3.99
N TYR A 154 -6.40 -11.11 -4.82
CA TYR A 154 -6.33 -12.56 -4.89
C TYR A 154 -5.41 -13.14 -3.81
N ASN A 155 -4.36 -12.40 -3.45
CA ASN A 155 -3.39 -12.79 -2.42
C ASN A 155 -3.66 -12.16 -1.03
N ARG A 156 -4.68 -11.32 -0.85
CA ARG A 156 -4.91 -10.60 0.41
C ARG A 156 -5.63 -11.46 1.43
N PHE A 157 -4.95 -11.75 2.53
CA PHE A 157 -5.55 -12.39 3.70
C PHE A 157 -4.98 -11.85 5.02
N ASN A 158 -5.78 -12.00 6.07
CA ASN A 158 -5.36 -11.92 7.45
C ASN A 158 -6.06 -13.06 8.19
N PHE A 159 -5.31 -13.94 8.84
CA PHE A 159 -5.82 -15.13 9.49
C PHE A 159 -5.32 -15.19 10.92
N LEU A 160 -6.24 -15.24 11.88
CA LEU A 160 -5.92 -15.37 13.30
C LEU A 160 -5.70 -16.85 13.63
N VAL A 161 -4.58 -17.14 14.27
CA VAL A 161 -4.21 -18.45 14.81
C VAL A 161 -4.15 -18.30 16.33
N GLN A 162 -5.13 -18.88 17.01
CA GLN A 162 -5.24 -18.97 18.46
C GLN A 162 -4.73 -20.32 18.98
N LYS A 163 -4.91 -21.39 18.20
CA LYS A 163 -4.44 -22.74 18.53
C LYS A 163 -3.55 -23.28 17.41
N ILE A 164 -2.62 -24.17 17.75
CA ILE A 164 -1.57 -24.60 16.82
C ILE A 164 -2.11 -25.41 15.63
N ASP A 165 -3.16 -26.17 15.86
CA ASP A 165 -3.97 -26.91 14.89
C ASP A 165 -4.68 -26.01 13.87
N GLU A 166 -4.85 -24.71 14.15
CA GLU A 166 -5.39 -23.77 13.17
C GLU A 166 -4.38 -23.37 12.09
N VAL A 167 -3.08 -23.68 12.28
CA VAL A 167 -2.08 -23.56 11.21
C VAL A 167 -2.39 -24.51 10.06
N ASP A 168 -2.84 -25.72 10.34
CA ASP A 168 -3.18 -26.70 9.30
C ASP A 168 -4.38 -26.19 8.47
N LYS A 169 -5.40 -25.63 9.15
CA LYS A 169 -6.56 -24.97 8.50
C LYS A 169 -6.13 -23.80 7.61
N PHE A 170 -5.16 -22.99 8.05
CA PHE A 170 -4.60 -21.94 7.23
C PHE A 170 -3.95 -22.52 5.96
N CYS A 171 -3.08 -23.51 6.13
CA CYS A 171 -2.36 -24.13 5.02
C CYS A 171 -3.31 -24.78 4.01
N GLU A 172 -4.36 -25.45 4.45
CA GLU A 172 -5.38 -26.02 3.56
C GLU A 172 -6.12 -24.94 2.76
N LYS A 173 -6.57 -23.88 3.45
CA LYS A 173 -7.35 -22.79 2.85
C LYS A 173 -6.54 -21.94 1.88
N TYR A 174 -5.26 -21.72 2.18
CA TYR A 174 -4.36 -20.84 1.42
C TYR A 174 -3.23 -21.60 0.73
N LYS A 175 -3.39 -22.91 0.48
CA LYS A 175 -2.35 -23.79 -0.10
C LYS A 175 -1.68 -23.22 -1.36
N ASN A 176 -2.48 -22.57 -2.21
CA ASN A 176 -2.03 -21.98 -3.46
C ASN A 176 -1.15 -20.73 -3.25
N PHE A 177 -0.98 -20.26 -2.01
CA PHE A 177 -0.29 -19.04 -1.63
C PHE A 177 0.88 -19.28 -0.67
N LEU A 178 1.23 -20.55 -0.41
CA LEU A 178 2.32 -20.93 0.48
C LEU A 178 3.71 -20.90 -0.19
N TYR A 179 3.77 -20.53 -1.47
CA TYR A 179 5.03 -20.44 -2.24
C TYR A 179 5.85 -19.18 -1.93
N TYR A 180 5.35 -18.30 -1.04
CA TYR A 180 6.03 -17.08 -0.61
C TYR A 180 6.06 -16.93 0.90
N ASP A 181 6.99 -16.10 1.39
CA ASP A 181 7.06 -15.73 2.79
C ASP A 181 5.81 -14.95 3.23
N VAL A 182 5.26 -15.33 4.37
CA VAL A 182 4.15 -14.64 5.03
C VAL A 182 4.65 -13.63 6.06
N TYR A 183 3.88 -12.57 6.25
CA TYR A 183 4.08 -11.62 7.35
C TYR A 183 3.28 -12.09 8.56
N VAL A 184 3.95 -12.45 9.64
CA VAL A 184 3.35 -12.92 10.88
C VAL A 184 3.45 -11.81 11.93
N GLN A 185 2.37 -11.59 12.68
CA GLN A 185 2.31 -10.55 13.71
C GLN A 185 1.74 -11.12 15.00
N LYS A 186 2.25 -10.70 16.16
CA LYS A 186 1.60 -10.99 17.44
C LYS A 186 0.19 -10.39 17.41
N PHE A 187 -0.82 -11.16 17.82
CA PHE A 187 -2.17 -10.61 17.94
C PHE A 187 -2.18 -9.48 18.99
N ILE A 188 -2.86 -8.38 18.66
CA ILE A 188 -2.98 -7.20 19.50
C ILE A 188 -4.42 -7.13 19.93
N GLU A 189 -4.69 -7.26 21.24
CA GLU A 189 -5.99 -6.99 21.85
C GLU A 189 -6.31 -5.49 21.81
N CYS A 190 -7.47 -5.12 21.26
CA CYS A 190 -7.92 -3.73 21.15
C CYS A 190 -9.45 -3.63 21.11
N ASP A 191 -9.95 -2.41 21.01
CA ASP A 191 -11.37 -2.04 20.90
C ASP A 191 -12.06 -2.50 19.60
N GLY A 192 -11.37 -3.25 18.75
CA GLY A 192 -11.90 -3.75 17.49
C GLY A 192 -11.92 -2.74 16.35
N PHE A 193 -11.32 -1.55 16.50
CA PHE A 193 -11.29 -0.51 15.47
C PHE A 193 -9.88 -0.20 14.95
N GLU A 194 -9.72 -0.16 13.63
CA GLU A 194 -8.56 0.45 12.97
C GLU A 194 -8.83 1.94 12.69
N ARG A 195 -7.86 2.80 12.99
CA ARG A 195 -7.94 4.25 12.77
C ARG A 195 -7.02 4.66 11.62
N LYS A 196 -7.58 5.35 10.62
CA LYS A 196 -6.83 5.84 9.45
C LYS A 196 -6.54 7.32 9.57
N ILE A 197 -5.25 7.65 9.50
CA ILE A 197 -4.74 9.03 9.52
C ILE A 197 -4.23 9.38 8.13
N TYR A 198 -4.55 10.60 7.67
CA TYR A 198 -4.07 11.13 6.40
C TYR A 198 -2.99 12.19 6.65
N VAL A 199 -1.90 12.10 5.89
CA VAL A 199 -0.73 12.98 6.02
C VAL A 199 -0.35 13.48 4.63
N ILE A 200 -0.10 14.78 4.49
CA ILE A 200 0.41 15.41 3.25
C ILE A 200 1.61 16.29 3.63
N GLY A 201 2.80 15.90 3.14
CA GLY A 201 4.04 16.54 3.58
C GLY A 201 4.23 16.37 5.09
N ASP A 202 4.34 17.48 5.80
CA ASP A 202 4.44 17.57 7.25
C ASP A 202 3.09 17.75 7.97
N LYS A 203 1.99 17.90 7.23
CA LYS A 203 0.66 18.16 7.79
C LYS A 203 -0.12 16.88 8.06
N VAL A 204 -0.59 16.73 9.30
CA VAL A 204 -1.47 15.64 9.75
C VAL A 204 -2.92 16.10 9.76
N PHE A 205 -3.80 15.36 9.08
CA PHE A 205 -5.23 15.68 8.94
C PHE A 205 -6.13 14.94 9.95
N GLY A 206 -5.54 14.26 10.94
CA GLY A 206 -6.25 13.55 12.01
C GLY A 206 -6.84 12.19 11.60
N ILE A 207 -7.62 11.59 12.50
CA ILE A 207 -8.35 10.34 12.23
C ILE A 207 -9.57 10.69 11.39
N ILE A 208 -9.56 10.25 10.13
CA ILE A 208 -10.66 10.54 9.18
C ILE A 208 -11.65 9.38 9.11
N ARG A 209 -11.21 8.17 9.48
CA ARG A 209 -12.03 6.97 9.37
C ARG A 209 -11.65 5.92 10.41
N GLU A 210 -12.67 5.42 11.11
CA GLU A 210 -12.60 4.18 11.89
C GLU A 210 -13.17 3.05 11.03
N ASN A 211 -12.50 1.88 11.01
CA ASN A 211 -13.10 0.67 10.42
C ASN A 211 -13.07 -0.46 11.44
N PRO A 212 -14.10 -1.32 11.44
CA PRO A 212 -14.04 -2.52 12.24
C PRO A 212 -12.93 -3.43 11.73
N ILE A 213 -12.17 -4.01 12.65
CA ILE A 213 -11.12 -4.99 12.36
C ILE A 213 -11.81 -6.34 12.17
N TYR A 214 -11.85 -6.84 10.93
CA TYR A 214 -12.55 -8.09 10.59
C TYR A 214 -12.15 -9.31 11.43
N ILE A 215 -10.93 -9.37 11.97
CA ILE A 215 -10.50 -10.46 12.87
C ILE A 215 -11.28 -10.47 14.20
N TYR A 216 -11.76 -9.31 14.65
CA TYR A 216 -12.60 -9.17 15.84
C TYR A 216 -14.08 -9.48 15.59
N LEU A 217 -14.49 -9.51 14.32
CA LEU A 217 -15.87 -9.75 13.95
C LEU A 217 -16.10 -11.27 13.90
N ARG A 218 -16.78 -11.82 14.92
CA ARG A 218 -17.21 -13.24 14.95
C ARG A 218 -18.06 -13.61 13.73
N GLU A 219 -18.79 -12.64 13.17
CA GLU A 219 -19.54 -12.76 11.93
C GLU A 219 -19.08 -11.66 10.97
N LYS A 220 -18.83 -12.02 9.70
CA LYS A 220 -18.57 -11.02 8.66
C LYS A 220 -19.80 -10.11 8.57
N PRO A 221 -19.68 -8.78 8.72
CA PRO A 221 -20.80 -7.89 8.48
C PRO A 221 -21.30 -8.13 7.05
N LYS A 222 -22.60 -8.35 6.90
CA LYS A 222 -23.24 -8.48 5.60
C LYS A 222 -23.11 -7.12 4.90
N ASN A 223 -22.26 -7.07 3.87
CA ASN A 223 -22.29 -5.98 2.90
C ASN A 223 -23.42 -6.26 1.91
#